data_AF-A0A7C5P7E6-F1
#
_entry.id   AF-A0A7C5P7E6-F1
#
_cell.length_a   1.000
_cell.length_b   1.000
_cell.length_c   1.000
_cell.angle_alpha   90.00
_cell.angle_beta   90.00
_cell.angle_gamma   90.00
#
_symmetry.space_group_name_H-M   'P 1'
#
loop_
_entity.id
_entity.type
_entity.pdbx_description
1 polymer ?
#
loop_
_entity_poly.entity_id
_entity_poly.type
_entity_poly.pdbx_seq_one_letter_code
_entity_poly.pdbx_strand_id
1 'polypeptide(L)'
;MKLARRQTKRGRVEIIPMIDTILILLIFYMSFSSFKVQEKRIDARLPIISTKVAATKIPLDVSVRVRNKDEIIVNGTTTFDLVSLRDAMQTLGAIGQEATVVI
;
A
#
# COMPACT_ATOMS: atom_id res chain seq x y z
N MET A 1 6.65 52.05 -73.87
CA MET A 1 5.68 52.37 -72.81
C MET A 1 6.36 52.15 -71.46
N LYS A 2 6.44 53.17 -70.59
CA LYS A 2 7.02 53.04 -69.23
C LYS A 2 5.92 52.60 -68.26
N LEU A 3 6.06 51.42 -67.68
CA LEU A 3 5.17 50.89 -66.65
C LEU A 3 5.48 51.57 -65.31
N ALA A 4 4.51 52.29 -64.75
CA ALA A 4 4.67 52.95 -63.46
C ALA A 4 4.69 51.90 -62.32
N ARG A 5 5.74 51.93 -61.51
CA ARG A 5 5.92 51.02 -60.37
C ARG A 5 4.95 51.38 -59.24
N ARG A 6 4.06 50.45 -58.88
CA ARG A 6 3.11 50.60 -57.77
C ARG A 6 3.87 50.71 -56.45
N GLN A 7 3.70 51.82 -55.74
CA GLN A 7 4.24 52.02 -54.40
C GLN A 7 3.51 51.11 -53.41
N THR A 8 4.23 50.20 -52.77
CA THR A 8 3.69 49.35 -51.70
C THR A 8 3.61 50.18 -50.42
N LYS A 9 2.40 50.30 -49.85
CA LYS A 9 2.23 50.95 -48.54
C LYS A 9 2.92 50.09 -47.48
N ARG A 10 3.79 50.69 -46.67
CA ARG A 10 4.37 50.03 -45.49
C ARG A 10 3.23 49.58 -44.57
N GLY A 11 3.19 48.30 -44.23
CA GLY A 11 2.26 47.77 -43.24
C GLY A 11 2.51 48.44 -41.89
N ARG A 12 1.46 48.91 -41.23
CA ARG A 12 1.54 49.41 -39.86
C ARG A 12 1.42 48.23 -38.91
N VAL A 13 2.21 48.22 -37.85
CA VAL A 13 2.07 47.24 -36.77
C VAL A 13 1.01 47.75 -35.81
N GLU A 14 -0.03 46.96 -35.60
CA GLU A 14 -1.10 47.27 -34.65
C GLU A 14 -0.67 46.80 -33.26
N ILE A 15 -0.25 47.73 -32.40
CA ILE A 15 0.31 47.42 -31.08
C ILE A 15 -0.76 46.90 -30.11
N ILE A 16 -1.99 47.41 -30.21
CA ILE A 16 -3.11 47.06 -29.32
C ILE A 16 -3.40 45.55 -29.33
N PRO A 17 -3.60 44.88 -30.49
CA PRO A 17 -3.79 43.42 -30.51
C PRO A 17 -2.54 42.64 -30.07
N MET A 18 -1.33 43.18 -30.26
CA MET A 18 -0.12 42.52 -29.76
C MET A 18 -0.04 42.53 -28.23
N ILE A 19 -0.43 43.63 -27.58
CA ILE A 19 -0.45 43.72 -26.11
C ILE A 19 -1.42 42.69 -25.54
N ASP A 20 -2.62 42.58 -26.11
CA ASP A 20 -3.64 41.65 -25.62
C ASP A 20 -3.15 40.19 -25.65
N THR A 21 -2.54 39.77 -26.76
CA THR A 21 -1.97 38.41 -26.88
C THR A 21 -0.85 38.12 -25.88
N ILE A 22 0.04 39.09 -25.63
CA ILE A 22 1.13 38.94 -24.66
C ILE A 22 0.59 38.88 -23.23
N LEU A 23 -0.41 39.71 -22.90
CA LEU A 23 -1.03 39.70 -21.58
C LEU A 23 -1.76 38.39 -21.30
N ILE A 24 -2.52 37.89 -22.29
CA ILE A 24 -3.18 36.58 -22.20
C ILE A 24 -2.15 35.47 -21.97
N LEU A 25 -1.03 35.47 -22.71
CA LEU A 25 0.06 34.51 -22.51
C LEU A 25 0.64 34.58 -21.09
N LEU A 26 0.84 35.79 -20.56
CA LEU A 26 1.43 35.99 -19.24
C LEU A 26 0.49 35.52 -18.12
N ILE A 27 -0.81 35.78 -18.24
CA ILE A 27 -1.83 35.27 -17.30
C ILE A 27 -1.86 33.75 -17.33
N PHE A 28 -1.87 33.14 -18.52
CA PHE A 28 -1.80 31.68 -18.64
C PHE A 28 -0.53 31.13 -18.00
N TYR A 29 0.64 31.71 -18.30
CA TYR A 29 1.90 31.27 -17.73
C TYR A 29 1.90 31.30 -16.19
N MET A 30 1.44 32.41 -15.60
CA MET A 30 1.37 32.55 -14.14
C MET A 30 0.39 31.54 -13.52
N SER A 31 -0.77 31.32 -14.14
CA SER A 31 -1.76 30.35 -13.67
C SER A 31 -1.23 28.91 -13.73
N PHE A 32 -0.59 28.52 -14.84
CA PHE A 32 -0.07 27.17 -15.03
C PHE A 32 1.22 26.88 -14.24
N SER A 33 2.03 27.90 -13.93
CA SER A 33 3.24 27.76 -13.12
C SER A 33 2.94 27.18 -11.73
N SER A 34 1.80 27.54 -11.13
CA SER A 34 1.38 27.02 -9.81
C SER A 34 1.09 25.51 -9.81
N PHE A 35 0.62 24.95 -10.93
CA PHE A 35 0.33 23.51 -11.04
C PHE A 35 1.59 22.64 -11.07
N LYS A 36 2.68 23.12 -11.69
CA LYS A 36 3.95 22.36 -11.75
C LYS A 36 4.59 22.11 -10.38
N VAL A 37 4.33 22.98 -9.39
CA VAL A 37 4.88 22.81 -8.04
C VAL A 37 4.11 21.72 -7.27
N GLN A 38 2.82 21.55 -7.54
CA GLN A 38 1.96 20.63 -6.81
C GLN A 38 2.11 19.17 -7.27
N GLU A 39 2.26 18.90 -8.57
CA GLU A 39 2.43 17.52 -9.08
C GLU A 39 3.74 16.85 -8.65
N LYS A 40 4.77 17.63 -8.28
CA LYS A 40 6.05 17.06 -7.82
C LYS A 40 5.99 16.43 -6.43
N ARG A 41 4.89 16.57 -5.69
CA ARG A 41 4.71 16.03 -4.33
C ARG A 41 3.57 15.03 -4.23
N ILE A 42 3.57 14.04 -5.12
CA ILE A 42 2.85 12.80 -4.80
C ILE A 42 3.71 12.08 -3.76
N ASP A 43 3.36 12.24 -2.48
CA ASP A 43 3.86 11.42 -1.38
C ASP A 43 3.31 9.99 -1.55
N ALA A 44 3.83 9.28 -2.55
CA ALA A 44 3.52 7.89 -2.80
C ALA A 44 4.15 7.08 -1.67
N ARG A 45 3.35 6.73 -0.66
CA ARG A 45 3.71 5.69 0.31
C ARG A 45 3.66 4.35 -0.42
N LEU A 46 4.77 3.94 -1.03
CA LEU A 46 4.88 2.60 -1.56
C LEU A 46 4.73 1.61 -0.40
N PRO A 47 3.75 0.68 -0.45
CA PRO A 47 3.67 -0.36 0.55
C PRO A 47 4.91 -1.24 0.40
N ILE A 48 5.79 -1.16 1.39
CA ILE A 48 6.90 -2.09 1.52
C ILE A 48 6.26 -3.41 1.94
N ILE A 49 6.22 -4.39 1.05
CA ILE A 49 5.85 -5.75 1.44
C ILE A 49 6.97 -6.24 2.36
N SER A 50 6.77 -6.07 3.66
CA SER A 50 7.62 -6.69 4.65
C SER A 50 7.35 -8.19 4.58
N THR A 51 8.25 -8.94 3.98
CA THR A 51 8.33 -10.40 4.12
C THR A 51 8.79 -10.80 5.52
N LYS A 52 8.45 -10.01 6.55
CA LYS A 52 8.21 -10.62 7.85
C LYS A 52 6.91 -11.37 7.69
N VAL A 53 7.03 -12.65 7.36
CA VAL A 53 6.12 -13.66 7.88
C VAL A 53 6.09 -13.37 9.38
N ALA A 54 5.14 -12.55 9.82
CA ALA A 54 4.69 -12.62 11.18
C ALA A 54 4.36 -14.10 11.31
N ALA A 55 5.11 -14.81 12.15
CA ALA A 55 4.64 -16.09 12.63
C ALA A 55 3.30 -15.74 13.27
N THR A 56 2.22 -15.85 12.50
CA THR A 56 0.88 -15.90 13.06
C THR A 56 1.03 -17.02 14.06
N LYS A 57 1.08 -16.67 15.35
CA LYS A 57 0.93 -17.63 16.43
C LYS A 57 -0.49 -18.12 16.26
N ILE A 58 -0.69 -19.06 15.34
CA ILE A 58 -1.96 -19.74 15.19
C ILE A 58 -2.09 -20.47 16.53
N PRO A 59 -3.10 -20.12 17.35
CA PRO A 59 -3.32 -20.83 18.59
C PRO A 59 -3.51 -22.30 18.23
N LEU A 60 -2.76 -23.17 18.90
CA LEU A 60 -2.86 -24.60 18.65
C LEU A 60 -4.10 -25.08 19.39
N ASP A 61 -5.17 -25.40 18.67
CA ASP A 61 -6.36 -26.01 19.24
C ASP A 61 -6.06 -27.47 19.56
N VAL A 62 -6.05 -27.82 20.85
CA VAL A 62 -5.81 -29.19 21.33
C VAL A 62 -7.12 -29.73 21.89
N SER A 63 -7.69 -30.71 21.20
CA SER A 63 -8.89 -31.41 21.65
C SER A 63 -8.51 -32.64 22.48
N VAL A 64 -8.98 -32.71 23.73
CA VAL A 64 -8.65 -33.78 24.67
C VAL A 64 -9.93 -34.52 25.04
N ARG A 65 -10.05 -35.77 24.60
CA ARG A 65 -11.18 -36.63 24.96
C ARG A 65 -10.74 -37.69 25.96
N VAL A 66 -11.33 -37.68 27.15
CA VAL A 66 -11.06 -38.70 28.18
C VAL A 66 -12.09 -39.82 28.05
N ARG A 67 -11.64 -41.03 27.72
CA ARG A 67 -12.53 -42.20 27.62
C ARG A 67 -12.54 -43.00 28.93
N ASN A 68 -11.35 -43.28 29.47
CA ASN A 68 -11.11 -43.97 30.73
C ASN A 68 -9.87 -43.37 31.41
N LYS A 69 -9.62 -43.70 32.68
CA LYS A 69 -8.54 -43.12 33.51
C LYS A 69 -7.15 -43.15 32.85
N ASP A 70 -6.89 -44.17 32.04
CA ASP A 70 -5.60 -44.41 31.39
C ASP A 70 -5.66 -44.29 29.85
N GLU A 71 -6.79 -43.82 29.30
CA GLU A 71 -7.02 -43.69 27.86
C GLU A 71 -7.51 -42.28 27.52
N ILE A 72 -6.54 -41.38 27.28
CA ILE A 72 -6.80 -40.00 26.86
C ILE A 72 -6.48 -39.86 25.38
N ILE A 73 -7.47 -39.48 24.58
CA ILE A 73 -7.32 -39.33 23.13
C ILE A 73 -7.11 -37.85 22.83
N VAL A 74 -5.97 -37.50 22.24
CA VAL A 74 -5.65 -36.14 21.79
C VAL A 74 -5.80 -36.05 20.28
N ASN A 75 -6.56 -35.06 19.80
CA ASN A 75 -6.83 -34.82 18.38
C ASN A 75 -7.38 -36.04 17.63
N GLY A 76 -8.12 -36.91 18.33
CA GLY A 76 -8.84 -38.04 17.77
C GLY A 76 -7.99 -39.25 17.37
N THR A 77 -6.65 -39.16 17.39
CA THR A 77 -5.77 -40.21 16.84
C THR A 77 -4.77 -40.77 17.84
N THR A 78 -4.35 -40.00 18.84
CA THR A 78 -3.22 -40.40 19.70
C THR A 78 -3.69 -40.65 21.11
N THR A 79 -3.53 -41.88 21.58
CA THR A 79 -3.80 -42.25 22.98
C THR A 79 -2.58 -41.92 23.83
N PHE A 80 -2.77 -41.12 24.85
CA PHE A 80 -1.77 -40.76 25.85
C PHE A 80 -2.18 -41.32 27.22
N ASP A 81 -1.17 -41.76 27.98
CA ASP A 81 -1.27 -41.91 29.43
C ASP A 81 -1.18 -40.53 30.11
N LEU A 82 -1.74 -40.40 31.32
CA LEU A 82 -1.82 -39.16 32.08
C LEU A 82 -0.44 -38.52 32.30
N VAL A 83 0.58 -39.34 32.58
CA VAL A 83 1.94 -38.86 32.82
C VAL A 83 2.54 -38.29 31.53
N SER A 84 2.41 -39.01 30.42
CA SER A 84 2.93 -38.58 29.11
C SER A 84 2.21 -37.34 28.58
N LEU A 85 0.90 -37.21 28.82
CA LEU A 85 0.15 -36.02 28.45
C LEU A 85 0.62 -34.79 29.24
N ARG A 86 0.84 -34.94 30.55
CA ARG A 86 1.33 -33.85 31.40
C ARG A 86 2.68 -33.35 30.92
N ASP A 87 3.61 -34.26 30.65
CA ASP A 87 4.96 -33.90 30.23
C ASP A 87 4.94 -33.23 28.82
N ALA A 88 4.07 -33.70 27.91
CA ALA A 88 3.83 -33.06 26.62
C ALA A 88 3.23 -31.64 26.75
N MET A 89 2.26 -31.44 27.65
CA MET A 89 1.67 -30.12 27.89
C MET A 89 2.65 -29.14 28.55
N GLN A 90 3.53 -29.63 29.44
CA GLN A 90 4.58 -28.81 30.07
C GLN A 90 5.62 -28.33 29.05
N THR A 91 6.01 -29.21 28.11
CA THR A 91 6.94 -28.83 27.03
C THR A 91 6.31 -27.82 26.07
N LEU A 92 5.02 -27.96 25.73
CA LEU A 92 4.28 -26.98 24.93
C LEU A 92 4.17 -25.61 25.64
N GLY A 93 3.90 -25.61 26.95
CA GLY A 93 3.86 -24.39 27.76
C GLY A 93 5.23 -23.67 27.83
N ALA A 94 6.33 -24.42 27.88
CA ALA A 94 7.69 -23.87 27.88
C ALA A 94 8.09 -23.22 26.54
N ILE A 95 7.48 -23.63 25.43
CA ILE A 95 7.74 -23.08 24.09
C ILE A 95 6.99 -21.74 23.88
N GLY A 96 6.14 -21.33 24.82
CA GLY A 96 5.45 -20.03 24.77
C GLY A 96 4.34 -19.97 23.72
N GLN A 97 3.75 -21.14 23.41
CA GLN A 97 2.63 -21.27 22.49
C GLN A 97 1.32 -21.20 23.30
N GLU A 98 0.44 -20.28 22.91
CA GLU A 98 -0.92 -20.23 23.44
C GLU A 98 -1.72 -21.39 22.85
N ALA A 99 -2.20 -22.29 23.71
CA ALA A 99 -3.01 -23.44 23.31
C ALA A 99 -4.38 -23.35 23.99
N THR A 100 -5.44 -23.49 23.19
CA THR A 100 -6.81 -23.58 23.69
C THR A 100 -7.12 -25.05 23.92
N VAL A 101 -7.38 -25.44 25.17
CA VAL A 101 -7.73 -26.83 25.51
C VAL A 101 -9.24 -26.97 25.55
N VAL A 102 -9.77 -27.88 24.73
CA VAL A 102 -11.18 -28.25 24.74
C VAL A 102 -11.29 -29.69 25.24
N ILE A 103 -12.02 -29.88 26.35
CA ILE A 103 -12.26 -31.17 27.02
C ILE A 103 -13.67 -31.66 26.66
#